data_AF-A0A1G9GT18-F1
#
_entry.id   AF-A0A1G9GT18-F1
#
_cell.length_a   1.000
_cell.length_b   1.000
_cell.length_c   1.000
_cell.angle_alpha   90.00
_cell.angle_beta   90.00
_cell.angle_gamma   90.00
#
_symmetry.space_group_name_H-M   'P 1'
#
loop_
_entity.id
_entity.type
_entity.pdbx_description
1 polymer ?
#
loop_
_entity_poly.entity_id
_entity_poly.type
_entity_poly.pdbx_seq_one_letter_code
_entity_poly.pdbx_strand_id
1 'polypeptide(L)'
;MGRSEPAPWQDDTYASEVQIDHTVPVHEAWGSGARYWSQARRVAFYNDLGDTRTLSAQTSALNSAKQASGPETWMPPKNRCAYIGQWVAVKIRWGLRVDSKEKAALIRYADSCPNVTLTVTRA
;
A
#
# COMPACT_ATOMS: atom_id res chain seq x y z
N MET A 1 32.95 8.67 -20.66
CA MET A 1 31.69 8.68 -21.40
C MET A 1 31.53 7.33 -22.07
N GLY A 2 30.54 6.56 -21.65
CA GLY A 2 30.21 5.26 -22.25
C GLY A 2 28.89 4.81 -21.64
N ARG A 3 27.78 5.21 -22.27
CA ARG A 3 26.44 4.79 -21.85
C ARG A 3 26.29 3.31 -22.22
N SER A 4 26.18 2.46 -21.21
CA SER A 4 25.72 1.08 -21.39
C SER A 4 24.24 1.11 -21.78
N GLU A 5 23.89 0.37 -22.83
CA GLU A 5 22.51 0.23 -23.30
C GLU A 5 21.62 -0.42 -22.23
N PRO A 6 20.35 0.00 -22.07
CA PRO A 6 19.46 -0.66 -21.13
C PRO A 6 18.97 -1.99 -21.71
N ALA A 7 19.19 -3.08 -20.98
CA ALA A 7 18.59 -4.38 -21.30
C ALA A 7 17.05 -4.27 -21.28
N PRO A 8 16.35 -4.95 -22.21
CA PRO A 8 14.91 -4.93 -22.25
C PRO A 8 14.38 -5.72 -21.06
N TRP A 9 13.47 -5.09 -20.29
CA TRP A 9 12.91 -5.51 -19.00
C TRP A 9 13.79 -5.15 -17.79
N GLN A 10 13.33 -4.16 -17.01
CA GLN A 10 14.00 -3.75 -15.78
C GLN A 10 13.54 -4.69 -14.66
N ASP A 11 14.19 -5.85 -14.60
CA ASP A 11 14.05 -6.82 -13.52
C ASP A 11 14.94 -6.36 -12.35
N ASP A 12 14.35 -6.04 -11.21
CA ASP A 12 15.07 -5.78 -9.96
C ASP A 12 15.64 -7.10 -9.45
N THR A 13 16.85 -7.44 -9.91
CA THR A 13 17.48 -8.78 -9.74
C THR A 13 18.28 -8.91 -8.46
N TYR A 14 18.51 -7.82 -7.71
CA TYR A 14 19.23 -7.85 -6.44
C TYR A 14 18.29 -7.84 -5.25
N ALA A 15 18.49 -8.76 -4.30
CA ALA A 15 17.73 -8.80 -3.06
C ALA A 15 17.80 -7.48 -2.26
N SER A 16 18.88 -6.70 -2.40
CA SER A 16 19.03 -5.37 -1.78
C SER A 16 18.10 -4.30 -2.35
N GLU A 17 17.54 -4.54 -3.53
CA GLU A 17 16.67 -3.60 -4.23
C GLU A 17 15.19 -3.87 -3.96
N VAL A 18 14.84 -4.98 -3.29
CA VAL A 18 13.48 -5.38 -2.97
C VAL A 18 13.25 -5.34 -1.46
N GLN A 19 12.11 -4.78 -1.06
CA GLN A 19 11.68 -4.68 0.34
C GLN A 19 10.23 -5.15 0.46
N ILE A 20 9.89 -5.76 1.60
CA ILE A 20 8.49 -5.99 1.96
C ILE A 20 7.96 -4.72 2.63
N ASP A 21 6.89 -4.16 2.07
CA ASP A 21 6.23 -2.96 2.55
C ASP A 21 4.75 -3.23 2.87
N HIS A 22 4.21 -2.47 3.83
CA HIS A 22 2.79 -2.49 4.15
C HIS A 22 2.04 -1.56 3.19
N THR A 23 1.04 -2.08 2.49
CA THR A 23 0.20 -1.28 1.57
C THR A 23 -0.37 -0.05 2.29
N VAL A 24 -0.92 -0.24 3.50
CA VAL A 24 -1.21 0.86 4.44
C VAL A 24 -0.02 0.96 5.41
N PRO A 25 0.79 2.03 5.37
CA PRO A 25 1.94 2.18 6.26
C PRO A 25 1.55 2.04 7.73
N VAL A 26 2.45 1.48 8.54
CA VAL A 26 2.26 1.34 9.99
C VAL A 26 1.91 2.66 10.69
N HIS A 27 2.60 3.75 10.33
CA HIS A 27 2.33 5.08 10.89
C HIS A 27 0.93 5.58 10.52
N GLU A 28 0.49 5.32 9.28
CA GLU A 28 -0.84 5.67 8.82
C GLU A 28 -1.92 4.84 9.54
N ALA A 29 -1.69 3.54 9.70
CA ALA A 29 -2.56 2.67 10.48
C ALA A 29 -2.71 3.16 11.94
N TRP A 30 -1.62 3.65 12.55
CA TRP A 30 -1.61 4.23 13.89
C TRP A 30 -2.58 5.41 14.01
N GLY A 31 -2.48 6.39 13.10
CA GLY A 31 -3.38 7.54 13.01
C GLY A 31 -4.83 7.14 12.70
N SER A 32 -5.01 6.07 11.93
CA SER A 32 -6.31 5.52 11.52
C SER A 32 -7.03 4.70 12.61
N GLY A 33 -6.45 4.59 13.81
CA GLY A 33 -7.08 3.95 14.96
C GLY A 33 -6.31 2.76 15.55
N ALA A 34 -5.26 2.28 14.89
CA ALA A 34 -4.45 1.17 15.42
C ALA A 34 -3.73 1.53 16.73
N ARG A 35 -3.57 2.82 17.04
CA ARG A 35 -3.07 3.29 18.34
C ARG A 35 -3.88 2.82 19.55
N TYR A 36 -5.16 2.49 19.33
CA TYR A 36 -6.06 2.00 20.38
C TYR A 36 -6.14 0.47 20.44
N TRP A 37 -5.44 -0.23 19.55
CA TRP A 37 -5.41 -1.69 19.55
C TRP A 37 -4.47 -2.23 20.63
N SER A 38 -4.78 -3.44 21.10
CA SER A 38 -3.82 -4.24 21.87
C SER A 38 -2.54 -4.44 21.06
N GLN A 39 -1.43 -4.69 21.77
CA GLN A 39 -0.16 -5.02 21.12
C GLN A 39 -0.30 -6.25 20.22
N ALA A 40 -0.99 -7.30 20.68
CA ALA A 40 -1.23 -8.51 19.90
C ALA A 40 -1.92 -8.23 18.56
N ARG A 41 -2.93 -7.34 18.54
CA ARG A 41 -3.63 -6.97 17.31
C ARG A 41 -2.75 -6.15 16.36
N ARG A 42 -1.87 -5.27 16.87
CA ARG A 42 -0.88 -4.56 16.05
C ARG A 42 0.13 -5.52 15.42
N VAL A 43 0.63 -6.49 16.19
CA VAL A 43 1.53 -7.54 15.67
C VAL A 43 0.83 -8.38 14.61
N ALA A 44 -0.45 -8.71 14.79
CA ALA A 44 -1.23 -9.42 13.77
C ALA A 44 -1.37 -8.60 12.47
N PHE A 45 -1.59 -7.28 12.56
CA PHE A 45 -1.60 -6.40 11.39
C PHE A 45 -0.24 -6.36 10.68
N TYR A 46 0.86 -6.29 11.44
CA TYR A 46 2.21 -6.20 10.86
C TYR A 46 2.58 -7.47 10.08
N ASN A 47 2.04 -8.61 10.48
CA ASN A 47 2.35 -9.93 9.94
C ASN A 47 1.15 -10.55 9.20
N ASP A 48 0.23 -9.72 8.68
CA ASP A 48 -0.98 -10.21 8.03
C ASP A 48 -0.67 -10.92 6.70
N LEU A 49 -0.67 -12.25 6.74
CA LEU A 49 -0.58 -13.11 5.56
C LEU A 49 -1.95 -13.64 5.12
N GLY A 50 -3.03 -13.27 5.82
CA GLY A 50 -4.39 -13.73 5.51
C GLY A 50 -5.04 -12.98 4.33
N ASP A 51 -4.39 -11.93 3.84
CA ASP A 51 -4.78 -11.19 2.66
C ASP A 51 -3.53 -10.68 1.93
N THR A 52 -3.33 -11.10 0.67
CA THR A 52 -2.15 -10.75 -0.13
C THR A 52 -2.03 -9.27 -0.43
N ARG A 53 -3.07 -8.47 -0.14
CA ARG A 53 -3.09 -7.02 -0.35
C ARG A 53 -2.42 -6.25 0.80
N THR A 54 -2.18 -6.86 1.96
CA THR A 54 -1.60 -6.16 3.12
C THR A 54 -0.10 -5.91 2.98
N LEU A 55 0.64 -6.89 2.46
CA LEU A 55 2.09 -6.85 2.27
C LEU A 55 2.43 -6.96 0.79
N SER A 56 3.28 -6.06 0.29
CA SER A 56 3.75 -6.06 -1.10
C SER A 56 5.26 -6.07 -1.15
N ALA A 57 5.82 -6.83 -2.08
CA ALA A 57 7.19 -6.61 -2.52
C ALA A 57 7.23 -5.28 -3.30
N GLN A 58 8.17 -4.41 -2.93
CA GLN A 58 8.38 -3.10 -3.54
C GLN A 58 9.86 -2.88 -3.77
N THR A 59 10.21 -2.07 -4.76
CA THR A 59 11.60 -1.63 -4.88
C THR A 59 11.96 -0.70 -3.72
N SER A 60 13.20 -0.73 -3.28
CA SER A 60 13.73 0.19 -2.25
C SER A 60 13.47 1.66 -2.61
N ALA A 61 13.52 2.01 -3.91
CA ALA A 61 13.21 3.34 -4.40
C ALA A 61 11.72 3.72 -4.27
N LEU A 62 10.81 2.81 -4.64
CA LEU A 62 9.37 3.04 -4.48
C LEU A 62 8.96 3.13 -3.01
N ASN A 63 9.48 2.23 -2.18
CA ASN A 63 9.22 2.26 -0.73
C ASN A 63 9.75 3.55 -0.09
N SER A 64 10.96 3.98 -0.48
CA SER A 64 11.53 5.25 -0.01
C SER A 64 10.76 6.47 -0.50
N ALA A 65 10.14 6.42 -1.68
CA ALA A 65 9.29 7.50 -2.17
C ALA A 65 7.93 7.55 -1.44
N LYS A 66 7.38 6.38 -1.07
CA LYS A 66 6.11 6.27 -0.33
C LYS A 66 6.24 6.71 1.12
N GLN A 67 7.28 6.27 1.83
CA GLN A 67 7.42 6.50 3.28
C GLN A 67 6.13 6.09 4.04
N ALA A 68 5.67 6.94 4.95
CA ALA A 68 4.43 6.79 5.70
C ALA A 68 3.21 7.43 5.02
N SER A 69 3.31 7.81 3.74
CA SER A 69 2.29 8.59 3.03
C SER A 69 1.04 7.78 2.69
N GLY A 70 -0.12 8.42 2.79
CA GLY A 70 -1.37 7.92 2.22
C GLY A 70 -1.57 8.34 0.75
N PRO A 71 -2.64 7.84 0.09
CA PRO A 71 -2.99 8.15 -1.30
C PRO A 71 -3.20 9.64 -1.59
N GLU A 72 -3.48 10.44 -0.57
CA GLU A 72 -3.58 11.90 -0.67
C GLU A 72 -2.23 12.59 -0.89
N THR A 73 -1.12 11.92 -0.55
CA THR A 73 0.24 12.45 -0.65
C THR A 73 1.07 11.73 -1.70
N TRP A 74 0.95 10.40 -1.82
CA TRP A 74 1.74 9.59 -2.74
C TRP A 74 0.91 8.50 -3.41
N MET A 75 1.20 8.23 -4.67
CA MET A 75 0.62 7.14 -5.46
C MET A 75 1.70 6.47 -6.32
N PRO A 76 1.62 5.14 -6.56
CA PRO A 76 2.57 4.49 -7.43
C PRO A 76 2.48 5.01 -8.88
N PRO A 77 3.59 4.97 -9.64
CA PRO A 77 3.63 5.46 -11.02
C PRO A 77 2.82 4.58 -11.97
N LYS A 78 2.60 3.31 -11.64
CA LYS A 78 1.83 2.32 -12.41
C LYS A 78 0.78 1.65 -11.53
N ASN A 79 -0.19 0.97 -12.13
CA ASN A 79 -1.19 0.13 -11.45
C ASN A 79 -2.00 0.86 -10.34
N ARG A 80 -2.27 2.16 -10.52
CA ARG A 80 -2.95 3.00 -9.52
C ARG A 80 -4.32 2.46 -9.11
N CYS A 81 -5.11 1.94 -10.05
CA CYS A 81 -6.42 1.37 -9.74
C CYS A 81 -6.35 0.13 -8.85
N ALA A 82 -5.39 -0.76 -9.11
CA ALA A 82 -5.14 -1.90 -8.24
C ALA A 82 -4.72 -1.45 -6.84
N TYR A 83 -3.81 -0.47 -6.76
CA TYR A 83 -3.34 0.07 -5.48
C TYR A 83 -4.48 0.67 -4.64
N ILE A 84 -5.39 1.45 -5.25
CA ILE A 84 -6.55 2.01 -4.54
C ILE A 84 -7.45 0.88 -4.00
N GLY A 85 -7.72 -0.15 -4.82
CA GLY A 85 -8.51 -1.30 -4.37
C GLY A 85 -7.85 -2.05 -3.22
N GLN A 86 -6.52 -2.23 -3.26
CA GLN A 86 -5.74 -2.85 -2.20
C GLN A 86 -5.78 -2.03 -0.91
N TRP A 87 -5.55 -0.72 -1.01
CA TRP A 87 -5.61 0.21 0.12
C TRP A 87 -6.96 0.16 0.83
N VAL A 88 -8.06 0.28 0.08
CA VAL A 88 -9.42 0.21 0.62
C VAL A 88 -9.69 -1.14 1.26
N ALA A 89 -9.27 -2.24 0.62
CA ALA A 89 -9.45 -3.58 1.17
C ALA A 89 -8.73 -3.78 2.50
N VAL A 90 -7.48 -3.31 2.63
CA VAL A 90 -6.71 -3.40 3.88
C VAL A 90 -7.36 -2.56 4.98
N LYS A 91 -7.80 -1.32 4.67
CA LYS A 91 -8.51 -0.47 5.64
C LYS A 91 -9.80 -1.16 6.13
N ILE A 92 -10.57 -1.78 5.23
CA ILE A 92 -11.81 -2.52 5.59
C ILE A 92 -11.50 -3.75 6.44
N ARG A 93 -10.52 -4.57 6.02
CA ARG A 93 -10.13 -5.82 6.69
C ARG A 93 -9.81 -5.59 8.15
N TRP A 94 -9.05 -4.53 8.42
CA TRP A 94 -8.57 -4.22 9.77
C TRP A 94 -9.46 -3.24 10.55
N GLY A 95 -10.50 -2.68 9.92
CA GLY A 95 -11.39 -1.70 10.53
C GLY A 95 -10.71 -0.36 10.81
N LEU A 96 -9.77 0.03 9.95
CA LEU A 96 -9.07 1.32 10.02
C LEU A 96 -9.97 2.43 9.48
N ARG A 97 -9.87 3.61 10.09
CA ARG A 97 -10.60 4.80 9.64
C ARG A 97 -9.93 5.42 8.42
N VAL A 98 -10.73 6.16 7.67
CA VAL A 98 -10.30 6.98 6.53
C VAL A 98 -10.63 8.43 6.85
N ASP A 99 -9.64 9.31 6.79
CA ASP A 99 -9.87 10.74 7.04
C ASP A 99 -10.45 11.47 5.81
N SER A 100 -10.80 12.75 5.97
CA SER A 100 -11.41 13.53 4.89
C SER A 100 -10.52 13.72 3.65
N LYS A 101 -9.21 13.90 3.83
CA LYS A 101 -8.26 14.12 2.73
C LYS A 101 -7.98 12.82 2.00
N GLU A 102 -7.77 11.75 2.78
CA GLU A 102 -7.60 10.39 2.28
C GLU A 102 -8.85 9.98 1.46
N LYS A 103 -10.06 10.17 2.02
CA LYS A 103 -11.32 9.86 1.32
C LYS A 103 -11.45 10.61 -0.01
N ALA A 104 -11.14 11.91 -0.01
CA ALA A 104 -11.20 12.72 -1.23
C ALA A 104 -10.22 12.22 -2.30
N ALA A 105 -9.02 11.81 -1.91
CA ALA A 105 -8.04 11.22 -2.81
C ALA A 105 -8.51 9.85 -3.34
N LEU A 106 -9.00 8.97 -2.48
CA LEU A 106 -9.51 7.66 -2.86
C LEU A 106 -10.64 7.76 -3.88
N ILE A 107 -11.62 8.65 -3.67
CA ILE A 107 -12.72 8.89 -4.61
C ILE A 107 -12.18 9.41 -5.94
N ARG A 108 -11.35 10.47 -5.91
CA ARG A 108 -10.78 11.06 -7.12
C ARG A 108 -10.04 10.04 -8.00
N TYR A 109 -9.26 9.14 -7.40
CA TYR A 109 -8.59 8.09 -8.17
C TYR A 109 -9.56 7.00 -8.62
N ALA A 110 -10.50 6.58 -7.77
CA ALA A 110 -11.49 5.57 -8.12
C ALA A 110 -12.39 5.99 -9.29
N ASP A 111 -12.73 7.28 -9.42
CA ASP A 111 -13.53 7.81 -10.54
C ASP A 111 -12.87 7.59 -11.91
N SER A 112 -11.54 7.42 -11.94
CA SER A 112 -10.76 7.13 -13.15
C SER A 112 -10.47 5.64 -13.37
N CYS A 113 -11.02 4.78 -12.52
CA CYS A 113 -10.74 3.35 -12.50
C CYS A 113 -11.96 2.51 -12.91
N PRO A 114 -11.74 1.29 -13.44
CA PRO A 114 -12.83 0.35 -13.64
C PRO A 114 -13.53 0.02 -12.32
N ASN A 115 -14.85 -0.11 -12.38
CA ASN A 115 -15.62 -0.62 -11.25
C ASN A 115 -15.22 -2.07 -10.97
N VAL A 116 -14.90 -2.36 -9.70
CA VAL A 116 -14.54 -3.70 -9.23
C VAL A 116 -15.28 -4.02 -7.94
N THR A 117 -15.62 -5.29 -7.74
CA THR A 117 -16.13 -5.77 -6.46
C THR A 117 -14.95 -6.20 -5.58
N LEU A 118 -14.80 -5.54 -4.43
CA LEU A 118 -13.79 -5.93 -3.43
C LEU A 118 -14.39 -6.91 -2.43
N THR A 119 -14.01 -8.19 -2.53
CA THR A 119 -14.28 -9.17 -1.49
C THR A 119 -13.22 -9.05 -0.39
N VAL A 120 -13.65 -8.87 0.87
CA VAL A 120 -12.76 -8.66 2.02
C VAL A 120 -13.24 -9.50 3.20
N THR A 121 -12.37 -10.37 3.72
CA THR A 121 -12.56 -11.04 5.01
C THR A 121 -12.00 -10.14 6.10
N ARG A 122 -12.78 -9.80 7.12
CA ARG A 122 -12.28 -9.03 8.27
C ARG A 122 -11.30 -9.85 9.10
N ALA A 123 -10.30 -9.17 9.65
CA ALA A 123 -9.32 -9.73 10.57
C ALA A 123 -9.81 -9.72 12.02
#